data_AF-A0A535J8X6-F1
#
_entry.id   AF-A0A535J8X6-F1
#
_cell.length_a   1.000
_cell.length_b   1.000
_cell.length_c   1.000
_cell.angle_alpha   90.00
_cell.angle_beta   90.00
_cell.angle_gamma   90.00
#
_symmetry.space_group_name_H-M   'P 1'
#
loop_
_entity.id
_entity.type
_entity.pdbx_description
1 polymer ?
#
loop_
_entity_poly.entity_id
_entity_poly.type
_entity_poly.pdbx_seq_one_letter_code
_entity_poly.pdbx_strand_id
1 'polypeptide(L)' 'MRAVVYDRYGPPEVLRLDEVEQPVPNEDQVLVKVRAATVNRLDVHTREANRPSGFVVMVLSRLVSGVRRPRQPILGSEFA' A
#
# COMPACT_ATOMS: atom_id res chain seq x y z
N MET A 1 5.89 13.12 -7.46
CA MET A 1 4.45 13.27 -7.19
C MET A 1 4.17 13.12 -5.70
N ARG A 2 3.05 13.64 -5.19
CA ARG A 2 2.64 13.42 -3.79
C ARG A 2 1.89 12.09 -3.66
N ALA A 3 2.23 11.27 -2.68
CA ALA A 3 1.57 10.00 -2.41
C ALA A 3 1.44 9.74 -0.90
N VAL A 4 0.43 8.95 -0.51
CA VAL A 4 0.34 8.43 0.87
C VAL A 4 1.17 7.16 0.95
N VAL A 5 2.17 7.16 1.83
CA VAL A 5 3.15 6.09 1.98
C VAL A 5 3.17 5.52 3.40
N TYR A 6 3.65 4.29 3.55
CA TYR A 6 3.97 3.67 4.84
C TYR A 6 5.19 2.75 4.70
N ASP A 7 6.06 2.74 5.71
CA ASP A 7 7.30 1.96 5.75
C ASP A 7 7.24 0.76 6.71
N ARG A 8 6.15 0.64 7.48
CA ARG A 8 5.94 -0.39 8.50
C ARG A 8 4.47 -0.70 8.67
N TYR A 9 4.17 -1.95 9.00
CA TYR A 9 2.79 -2.35 9.32
C TYR A 9 2.36 -1.84 10.69
N GLY A 10 1.13 -1.34 10.83
CA GLY A 10 0.73 -0.74 12.12
C GLY A 10 -0.74 -0.35 12.21
N PRO A 11 -1.09 0.67 13.01
CA PRO A 11 -2.36 1.41 12.99
C PRO A 11 -2.30 2.61 12.00
N PRO A 12 -3.41 3.28 11.65
CA PRO A 12 -3.49 4.26 10.56
C PRO A 12 -2.39 5.34 10.55
N GLU A 13 -1.84 5.66 11.72
CA GLU A 13 -0.78 6.65 11.97
C GLU A 13 0.55 6.32 11.28
N VAL A 14 0.74 5.09 10.78
CA VAL A 14 1.90 4.75 9.94
C VAL A 14 1.82 5.36 8.53
N LEU A 15 0.63 5.81 8.12
CA LEU A 15 0.43 6.50 6.85
C LEU A 15 0.90 7.94 6.96
N ARG A 16 1.72 8.36 6.00
CA ARG A 16 2.19 9.75 5.89
C ARG A 16 2.14 10.20 4.44
N LEU A 17 1.93 11.49 4.24
CA LEU A 17 2.05 12.08 2.92
C LEU A 17 3.53 12.34 2.62
N ASP A 18 3.99 11.96 1.44
CA ASP A 18 5.38 12.15 1.02
C ASP A 18 5.47 12.57 -0.45
N GLU A 19 6.62 13.13 -0.84
CA GLU A 19 7.00 13.32 -2.23
C GLU A 19 7.79 12.10 -2.71
N VAL A 20 7.30 11.45 -3.76
CA VAL A 20 7.92 10.27 -4.38
C VAL A 20 8.22 10.55 -5.84
N GLU A 21 9.08 9.75 -6.47
CA GLU A 21 9.33 9.85 -7.91
C GLU A 21 8.03 9.63 -8.71
N GLN A 22 7.90 10.34 -9.83
CA GLN A 22 6.77 10.14 -10.73
C GLN A 22 6.99 8.84 -11.51
N PRO A 23 6.02 7.92 -11.53
CA PRO A 23 6.18 6.67 -12.28
C PRO A 23 6.31 6.94 -13.77
N VAL A 24 7.20 6.18 -14.41
CA VAL A 24 7.39 6.18 -15.87
C VAL A 24 6.70 4.93 -16.41
N PRO A 25 5.62 5.05 -17.20
CA PRO A 25 4.92 3.90 -17.75
C PRO A 25 5.79 3.16 -18.78
N ASN A 26 5.64 1.84 -18.84
CA ASN A 26 6.16 1.02 -19.94
C ASN A 26 5.33 1.21 -21.23
N GLU A 27 5.74 0.57 -22.33
CA GLU A 27 5.11 0.70 -23.66
C GLU A 27 3.61 0.37 -23.68
N ASP A 28 3.14 -0.52 -22.79
CA ASP A 28 1.76 -0.99 -22.68
C ASP A 28 1.00 -0.33 -21.52
N GLN A 29 1.56 0.70 -20.89
CA GLN A 29 1.00 1.37 -19.72
C GLN A 29 0.66 2.83 -20.01
N VAL A 30 -0.27 3.38 -19.21
CA VAL A 30 -0.66 4.79 -19.27
C VAL A 30 -0.41 5.45 -17.93
N LEU A 31 0.07 6.69 -17.97
CA LEU A 31 0.21 7.50 -16.75
C LEU A 31 -1.09 8.26 -16.48
N VAL A 32 -1.73 7.96 -15.35
CA VAL A 32 -3.00 8.58 -14.94
C VAL A 32 -2.75 9.66 -13.89
N LYS A 33 -3.31 10.86 -14.13
CA LYS A 33 -3.35 11.93 -13.11
C LYS A 33 -4.54 11.71 -12.17
N VAL A 34 -4.27 11.11 -11.02
CA VAL A 34 -5.28 10.84 -9.98
C VAL A 34 -5.89 12.16 -9.46
N ARG A 35 -7.22 12.29 -9.52
CA ARG A 35 -7.98 13.43 -8.97
C ARG A 35 -8.72 13.07 -7.69
N ALA A 36 -9.14 11.81 -7.58
CA ALA A 36 -9.75 11.21 -6.41
C ALA A 36 -9.33 9.74 -6.35
N ALA A 37 -9.27 9.16 -5.15
CA ALA A 37 -8.98 7.76 -4.91
C ALA A 37 -9.98 7.22 -3.87
N THR A 38 -10.33 5.94 -3.98
CA THR A 38 -11.19 5.26 -3.00
C THR A 38 -10.39 4.84 -1.77
N VAL A 39 -11.09 4.66 -0.64
CA VAL A 39 -10.53 4.05 0.57
C VAL A 39 -11.16 2.69 0.75
N ASN A 40 -10.39 1.62 0.58
CA ASN A 40 -10.92 0.25 0.64
C ASN A 40 -10.57 -0.46 1.94
N ARG A 41 -11.43 -1.39 2.36
CA ARG A 41 -11.15 -2.29 3.48
C ARG A 41 -9.87 -3.10 3.25
N LEU A 42 -9.60 -3.49 2.00
CA LEU A 42 -8.39 -4.25 1.66
C LEU A 42 -7.12 -3.45 1.98
N ASP A 43 -7.13 -2.14 1.74
CA ASP A 43 -5.98 -1.27 2.04
C ASP A 43 -5.74 -1.23 3.56
N VAL A 44 -6.80 -1.13 4.37
CA VAL A 44 -6.72 -1.13 5.84
C VAL A 44 -6.10 -2.44 6.35
N HIS A 45 -6.59 -3.57 5.87
CA HIS A 45 -6.08 -4.89 6.28
C HIS A 45 -4.64 -5.11 5.82
N THR A 46 -4.31 -4.72 4.59
CA THR A 46 -2.94 -4.86 4.06
C THR A 46 -1.94 -4.00 4.85
N ARG A 47 -2.31 -2.76 5.15
CA ARG A 47 -1.53 -1.80 5.95
C ARG A 47 -1.18 -2.33 7.35
N GLU A 48 -2.05 -3.15 7.95
CA GLU A 48 -1.80 -3.78 9.26
C GLU A 48 -1.36 -5.24 9.19
N ALA A 49 -1.03 -5.74 7.99
CA ALA A 49 -0.65 -7.13 7.72
C ALA A 49 -1.73 -8.15 8.15
N ASN A 50 -3.01 -7.83 7.97
CA ASN A 50 -4.16 -8.66 8.32
C ASN A 50 -4.15 -9.13 9.79
N ARG A 51 -3.55 -8.35 10.71
CA ARG A 51 -3.49 -8.67 12.14
C ARG A 51 -4.83 -9.07 12.75
N PRO A 52 -5.96 -8.38 12.47
CA PRO A 52 -7.25 -8.74 13.06
C PRO A 52 -7.78 -10.11 12.61
N SER A 53 -7.30 -10.65 11.50
CA SER A 53 -7.74 -11.92 10.92
C SER A 53 -7.06 -13.16 11.54
N GLY A 54 -6.23 -12.96 12.57
CA GLY A 54 -5.58 -14.03 13.33
C GLY A 54 -4.13 -14.29 12.91
N PHE A 55 -3.38 -14.96 13.78
CA PHE A 55 -1.93 -15.12 13.66
C PHE A 55 -1.50 -15.81 12.35
N VAL A 56 -2.18 -16.88 11.95
CA VAL A 56 -1.85 -17.62 10.71
C VAL A 56 -2.02 -16.73 9.48
N VAL A 57 -3.14 -16.01 9.39
CA VAL A 57 -3.41 -15.08 8.27
C VAL A 57 -2.39 -13.95 8.25
N MET A 58 -2.03 -13.40 9.42
CA MET A 58 -0.99 -12.38 9.52
C MET A 58 0.36 -12.89 8.99
N VAL A 59 0.79 -14.09 9.38
CA VAL A 59 2.05 -14.68 8.91
C VAL A 59 2.04 -14.86 7.39
N LEU A 60 0.97 -15.44 6.84
CA LEU A 60 0.80 -15.60 5.38
C LEU A 60 0.81 -14.24 4.66
N SER A 61 0.11 -13.25 5.19
CA SER A 61 0.07 -11.89 4.64
C SER A 61 1.46 -11.25 4.59
N ARG A 62 2.30 -11.43 5.62
CA ARG A 62 3.68 -10.92 5.65
C ARG A 62 4.59 -11.68 4.69
N LEU A 63 4.38 -12.97 4.45
CA LEU A 63 5.16 -13.71 3.45
C LEU A 63 4.93 -13.17 2.02
N VAL A 64 3.69 -12.77 1.71
CA VAL A 64 3.31 -12.21 0.41
C VAL A 64 3.68 -10.72 0.31
N SER A 65 3.25 -9.91 1.27
CA SER A 65 3.37 -8.43 1.20
C SER A 65 4.69 -7.87 1.73
N GLY A 66 5.49 -8.68 2.44
CA GLY A 66 6.77 -8.26 3.02
C GLY A 66 6.98 -8.72 4.46
N VAL A 67 8.06 -9.46 4.72
CA VAL A 67 8.23 -10.14 6.03
C VAL A 67 8.43 -9.14 7.17
N ARG A 68 9.30 -8.14 6.98
CA ARG A 68 9.61 -7.12 8.02
C ARG A 68 8.82 -5.83 7.81
N ARG A 69 8.73 -5.37 6.56
CA ARG A 69 8.11 -4.13 6.12
C ARG A 69 7.37 -4.37 4.80
N PRO A 70 6.34 -3.57 4.46
CA PRO A 70 5.67 -3.65 3.17
C PRO A 70 6.66 -3.53 2.01
N ARG A 71 6.50 -4.41 1.01
CA ARG A 71 7.22 -4.36 -0.26
C ARG A 71 6.71 -3.23 -1.14
N GLN A 72 5.41 -2.96 -1.08
CA GLN A 72 4.74 -1.88 -1.80
C GLN A 72 4.34 -0.79 -0.80
N PRO A 73 5.07 0.35 -0.76
CA PRO A 73 4.89 1.39 0.25
C PRO A 73 3.70 2.32 -0.04
N ILE A 74 3.12 2.26 -1.24
CA ILE A 74 1.94 3.03 -1.65
C ILE A 74 0.75 2.07 -1.76
N LEU A 75 -0.32 2.35 -1.01
CA LEU A 75 -1.56 1.57 -1.05
C LEU A 75 -2.47 2.06 -2.19
N GLY A 76 -3.37 1.19 -2.62
CA GLY A 76 -4.30 1.44 -3.71
C GLY A 76 -4.44 0.21 -4.59
N SER A 77 -5.67 -0.18 -4.87
CA SER A 77 -5.98 -1.36 -5.68
C SER A 77 -6.46 -1.01 -7.10
N GLU A 78 -6.65 0.27 -7.40
CA GLU A 78 -7.24 0.76 -8.66
C GLU A 78 -6.15 1.17 -9.67
N PHE A 79 -5.36 2.20 -9.30
CA PHE A 79 -4.29 2.76 -10.11
C PHE A 79 -3.10 2.99 -9.18
N ALA A 80 -2.14 2.07 -9.20
CA ALA A 80 -0.92 2.11 -8.39
C ALA A 80 0.31 1.92 -9.29
#